data_AF-A0A960N4U8-F1
#
_entry.id   AF-A0A960N4U8-F1
#
_cell.length_a   1.000
_cell.length_b   1.000
_cell.length_c   1.000
_cell.angle_alpha   90.00
_cell.angle_beta   90.00
_cell.angle_gamma   90.00
#
_symmetry.space_group_name_H-M   'P 1'
#
loop_
_entity.id
_entity.type
_entity.pdbx_description
1 polymer ?
#
loop_
_entity_poly.entity_id
_entity_poly.type
_entity_poly.pdbx_seq_one_letter_code
_entity_poly.pdbx_strand_id
1 'polypeptide(L)'
;RSKALDEWRDATRQISKTYEEAERRFCQIEGSFPPREQLERRFSFDVQLFQIAVPENLGMELVSFAEQQEVRRARHEAADAAARQIRERVENFVGDCVTELRHQTAQLCDEMLAAMRSGKTEGVHQKTLNRLVKFIDDFRSLNFAGDTEMERQLDRVRTELLGRSAEDYRQSPTATRSLQDGLTQLRDQARELATQDARELVERFGQVGRRKLQMAG
;
A
#
# COMPACT_ATOMS: atom_id res chain seq x y z
N ARG A 1 42.43 61.25 15.10
CA ARG A 1 43.58 61.72 14.30
C ARG A 1 44.83 61.87 15.16
N SER A 2 44.87 62.77 16.16
CA SER A 2 46.07 62.98 17.01
C SER A 2 46.66 61.67 17.56
N LYS A 3 45.86 60.87 18.26
CA LYS A 3 46.30 59.59 18.83
C LYS A 3 46.90 58.62 17.79
N ALA A 4 46.30 58.53 16.60
CA ALA A 4 46.81 57.66 15.54
C ALA A 4 48.14 58.17 14.98
N LEU A 5 48.34 59.49 14.88
CA LEU A 5 49.63 60.05 14.45
C LEU A 5 50.70 59.85 15.52
N ASP A 6 50.37 59.94 16.80
CA ASP A 6 51.31 59.64 17.88
C ASP A 6 51.78 58.18 17.80
N GLU A 7 50.86 57.23 17.56
CA GLU A 7 51.18 55.82 17.35
C GLU A 7 52.06 55.59 16.11
N TRP A 8 51.77 56.29 14.99
CA TRP A 8 52.62 56.23 13.78
C TRP A 8 54.00 56.85 13.99
N ARG A 9 54.13 57.87 14.84
CA ARG A 9 55.43 58.47 15.19
C ARG A 9 56.31 57.49 15.96
N ASP A 10 55.72 56.75 16.89
CA ASP A 10 56.46 55.74 17.65
C ASP A 10 56.82 54.54 16.77
N ALA A 11 55.90 54.08 15.91
CA ALA A 11 56.15 52.98 14.99
C ALA A 11 57.25 53.32 13.95
N THR A 12 57.25 54.54 13.41
CA THR A 12 58.27 54.97 12.43
C THR A 12 59.67 55.08 13.05
N ARG A 13 59.76 55.44 14.33
CA ARG A 13 61.03 55.43 15.10
C ARG A 13 61.55 54.03 15.38
N GLN A 14 60.68 53.06 15.62
CA GLN A 14 61.09 51.67 15.86
C GLN A 14 61.61 50.97 14.60
N ILE A 15 61.07 51.31 13.42
CA ILE A 15 61.36 50.62 12.16
C ILE A 15 62.53 51.27 11.40
N SER A 16 62.85 52.53 11.68
CA SER A 16 63.90 53.26 10.96
C SER A 16 65.25 53.14 11.64
N LYS A 17 66.32 53.07 10.85
CA LYS A 17 67.69 52.87 11.38
C LYS A 17 68.31 54.16 11.90
N THR A 18 67.81 55.30 11.43
CA THR A 18 68.28 56.64 11.82
C THR A 18 67.10 57.56 12.13
N TYR A 19 67.36 58.60 12.93
CA TYR A 19 66.34 59.57 13.32
C TYR A 19 65.80 60.37 12.11
N GLU A 20 66.68 60.77 11.19
CA GLU A 20 66.28 61.51 9.99
C GLU A 20 65.36 60.70 9.06
N GLU A 21 65.60 59.39 8.92
CA GLU A 21 64.72 58.50 8.17
C GLU A 21 63.34 58.34 8.84
N ALA A 22 63.31 58.26 10.18
CA ALA A 22 62.07 58.16 10.95
C ALA A 22 61.20 59.41 10.75
N GLU A 23 61.79 60.60 10.90
CA GLU A 23 61.07 61.86 10.76
C GLU A 23 60.61 62.08 9.31
N ARG A 24 61.43 61.75 8.30
CA ARG A 24 61.00 61.85 6.89
C ARG A 24 59.78 60.96 6.58
N ARG A 25 59.78 59.72 7.08
CA ARG A 25 58.65 58.79 6.92
C ARG A 25 57.42 59.26 7.68
N PHE A 26 57.60 59.73 8.91
CA PHE A 26 56.52 60.28 9.71
C PHE A 26 55.85 61.47 9.00
N CYS A 27 56.61 62.44 8.50
CA CYS A 27 56.08 63.58 7.75
C CYS A 27 55.30 63.15 6.51
N GLN A 28 55.75 62.10 5.81
CA GLN A 28 55.02 61.56 4.65
C GLN A 28 53.67 60.94 5.05
N ILE A 29 53.63 60.19 6.15
CA ILE A 29 52.40 59.60 6.69
C ILE A 29 51.46 60.71 7.16
N GLU A 30 51.96 61.70 7.91
CA GLU A 30 51.18 62.82 8.41
C GLU A 30 50.56 63.65 7.27
N GLY A 31 51.33 63.93 6.22
CA GLY A 31 50.86 64.65 5.03
C GLY A 31 49.85 63.85 4.20
N SER A 32 49.89 62.52 4.29
CA SER A 32 48.95 61.63 3.59
C SER A 32 47.73 61.27 4.43
N PHE A 33 47.74 61.55 5.74
CA PHE A 33 46.66 61.18 6.65
C PHE A 33 45.49 62.17 6.53
N PRO A 34 44.35 61.76 5.94
CA PRO A 34 43.28 62.69 5.58
C PRO A 34 42.65 63.35 6.82
N PRO A 35 42.15 64.60 6.70
CA PRO A 35 41.39 65.25 7.75
C PRO A 35 40.04 64.55 7.98
N ARG A 36 39.50 64.67 9.19
CA ARG A 36 38.29 63.95 9.65
C ARG A 36 37.10 64.11 8.70
N GLU A 37 36.90 65.32 8.18
CA GLU A 37 35.80 65.66 7.28
C GLU A 37 35.83 64.86 5.96
N GLN A 38 37.03 64.49 5.48
CA GLN A 38 37.17 63.66 4.28
C GLN A 38 36.93 62.17 4.57
N LEU A 39 37.22 61.73 5.79
CA LEU A 39 36.96 60.36 6.23
C LEU A 39 35.46 60.11 6.41
N GLU A 40 34.74 61.01 7.08
CA GLU A 40 33.29 60.89 7.27
C GLU A 40 32.56 60.78 5.93
N ARG A 41 32.94 61.55 4.91
CA ARG A 41 32.32 61.48 3.57
C ARG A 41 32.55 60.17 2.83
N ARG A 42 33.68 59.48 3.05
CA ARG A 42 34.02 58.26 2.31
C ARG A 42 33.65 56.98 3.03
N PHE A 43 33.49 57.05 4.36
CA PHE A 43 33.27 55.88 5.22
C PHE A 43 32.01 56.01 6.08
N SER A 44 31.13 56.98 5.81
CA SER A 44 29.81 57.02 6.44
C SER A 44 28.99 55.81 6.00
N PHE A 45 28.40 55.11 6.96
CA PHE A 45 27.31 54.18 6.71
C PHE A 45 26.05 54.73 7.39
N ASP A 46 24.92 54.65 6.70
CA ASP A 46 23.60 55.03 7.22
C ASP A 46 22.69 53.81 7.14
N VAL A 47 21.97 53.52 8.22
CA VAL A 47 21.02 52.40 8.28
C VAL A 47 19.62 52.98 8.24
N GLN A 48 18.96 52.85 7.09
CA GLN A 48 17.57 53.24 6.92
C GLN A 48 16.69 52.01 7.07
N LEU A 49 15.86 52.02 8.11
CA LEU A 49 14.83 51.01 8.35
C LEU A 49 13.53 51.51 7.72
N PHE A 50 12.99 50.77 6.77
CA PHE A 50 11.68 51.02 6.20
C PHE A 50 10.72 49.92 6.64
N GLN A 51 9.49 50.31 6.95
CA GLN A 51 8.40 49.37 7.16
C GLN A 51 7.69 49.17 5.81
N ILE A 52 7.88 48.00 5.20
CA ILE A 52 7.15 47.62 3.98
C ILE A 52 5.77 47.12 4.42
N ALA A 53 4.71 47.86 4.09
CA ALA A 53 3.35 47.35 4.21
C ALA A 53 3.18 46.21 3.20
N VAL A 54 2.82 45.02 3.67
CA VAL A 54 2.54 43.88 2.78
C VAL A 54 1.32 44.22 1.92
N PRO A 55 1.40 44.12 0.59
CA PRO A 55 0.24 44.33 -0.29
C PRO A 55 -0.92 43.40 0.09
N GLU A 56 -2.14 43.94 0.20
CA GLU A 56 -3.33 43.18 0.63
C GLU A 56 -3.60 41.94 -0.26
N ASN A 57 -3.25 42.01 -1.54
CA ASN A 57 -3.40 40.93 -2.51
C ASN A 57 -2.45 39.74 -2.28
N LEU A 58 -1.23 39.97 -1.77
CA LEU A 58 -0.30 38.87 -1.45
C LEU A 58 -0.80 38.04 -0.27
N GLY A 59 -1.45 38.69 0.72
CA GLY A 59 -2.09 38.00 1.83
C GLY A 59 -3.22 37.08 1.37
N MET A 60 -4.07 37.56 0.45
CA MET A 60 -5.16 36.75 -0.13
C MET A 60 -4.63 35.57 -0.96
N GLU A 61 -3.57 35.76 -1.73
CA GLU A 61 -2.96 34.70 -2.55
C GLU A 61 -2.30 33.61 -1.70
N LEU A 62 -1.61 33.98 -0.61
CA LEU A 62 -1.02 33.05 0.34
C LEU A 62 -2.09 32.24 1.10
N VAL A 63 -3.18 32.89 1.51
CA VAL A 63 -4.33 32.20 2.13
C VAL A 63 -4.97 31.23 1.14
N SER A 64 -5.18 31.65 -0.11
CA SER A 64 -5.72 30.79 -1.16
C SER A 64 -4.82 29.58 -1.46
N PHE A 65 -3.50 29.77 -1.50
CA PHE A 65 -2.55 28.68 -1.70
C PHE A 65 -2.53 27.69 -0.52
N ALA A 66 -2.57 28.19 0.71
CA ALA A 66 -2.66 27.36 1.91
C ALA A 66 -3.98 26.56 1.94
N GLU A 67 -5.11 27.19 1.62
CA GLU A 67 -6.41 26.52 1.49
C GLU A 67 -6.38 25.43 0.41
N GLN A 68 -5.76 25.69 -0.74
CA GLN A 68 -5.61 24.68 -1.79
C GLN A 68 -4.74 23.50 -1.35
N GLN A 69 -3.67 23.73 -0.59
CA GLN A 69 -2.84 22.66 -0.03
C GLN A 69 -3.61 21.84 1.00
N GLU A 70 -4.36 22.48 1.88
CA GLU A 70 -5.21 21.81 2.87
C GLU A 70 -6.30 20.96 2.21
N VAL A 71 -6.97 21.48 1.17
CA VAL A 71 -7.95 20.72 0.38
C VAL A 71 -7.30 19.51 -0.31
N ARG A 72 -6.10 19.67 -0.88
CA ARG A 72 -5.36 18.55 -1.50
C ARG A 72 -4.99 17.49 -0.47
N ARG A 73 -4.49 17.91 0.71
CA ARG A 73 -4.16 17.00 1.81
C ARG A 73 -5.40 16.25 2.30
N ALA A 74 -6.50 16.95 2.55
CA ALA A 74 -7.75 16.36 2.97
C ALA A 74 -8.29 15.34 1.93
N ARG A 75 -8.17 15.65 0.63
CA ARG A 75 -8.54 14.71 -0.44
C ARG A 75 -7.64 13.48 -0.47
N HIS A 76 -6.34 13.65 -0.26
CA HIS A 76 -5.39 12.53 -0.21
C HIS A 76 -5.68 11.62 0.99
N GLU A 77 -5.88 12.19 2.17
CA GLU A 77 -6.24 11.45 3.38
C GLU A 77 -7.58 10.71 3.22
N ALA A 78 -8.58 11.36 2.62
CA ALA A 78 -9.87 10.73 2.32
C ALA A 78 -9.72 9.58 1.30
N ALA A 79 -8.90 9.75 0.27
CA ALA A 79 -8.63 8.71 -0.71
C ALA A 79 -7.89 7.52 -0.09
N ASP A 80 -6.90 7.76 0.77
CA ASP A 80 -6.16 6.71 1.47
C ASP A 80 -7.02 5.96 2.49
N ALA A 81 -7.91 6.67 3.20
CA ALA A 81 -8.90 6.07 4.07
C ALA A 81 -9.88 5.19 3.28
N ALA A 82 -10.41 5.70 2.17
CA ALA A 82 -11.30 4.94 1.29
C ALA A 82 -10.60 3.70 0.71
N ALA A 83 -9.35 3.84 0.25
CA ALA A 83 -8.57 2.73 -0.29
C ALA A 83 -8.26 1.63 0.75
N ARG A 84 -8.06 2.00 2.02
CA ARG A 84 -7.94 1.03 3.12
C ARG A 84 -9.26 0.31 3.36
N GLN A 85 -10.36 1.06 3.46
CA GLN A 85 -11.68 0.49 3.71
C GLN A 85 -12.14 -0.44 2.59
N ILE A 86 -11.88 -0.07 1.33
CA ILE A 86 -12.18 -0.92 0.17
C ILE A 86 -11.39 -2.23 0.24
N ARG A 87 -10.09 -2.17 0.55
CA ARG A 87 -9.26 -3.38 0.67
C ARG A 87 -9.79 -4.33 1.74
N GLU A 88 -10.05 -3.83 2.94
CA GLU A 88 -10.59 -4.63 4.03
C GLU A 88 -11.94 -5.26 3.67
N ARG A 89 -12.85 -4.49 3.05
CA ARG A 89 -14.15 -5.02 2.60
C ARG A 89 -14.01 -6.08 1.52
N VAL A 90 -13.09 -5.89 0.57
CA VAL A 90 -12.83 -6.88 -0.48
C VAL A 90 -12.25 -8.15 0.12
N GLU A 91 -11.28 -8.04 1.05
CA GLU A 91 -10.69 -9.17 1.74
C GLU A 91 -11.76 -9.99 2.49
N ASN A 92 -12.64 -9.32 3.24
CA ASN A 92 -13.76 -9.97 3.92
C ASN A 92 -14.74 -10.63 2.92
N PHE A 93 -15.12 -9.91 1.86
CA PHE A 93 -16.02 -10.43 0.84
C PHE A 93 -15.48 -11.69 0.15
N VAL A 94 -14.18 -11.72 -0.16
CA VAL A 94 -13.53 -12.89 -0.75
C VAL A 94 -13.55 -14.06 0.24
N GLY A 95 -13.27 -13.81 1.51
CA GLY A 95 -13.37 -14.81 2.57
C GLY A 95 -14.78 -15.41 2.67
N ASP A 96 -15.80 -14.55 2.70
CA ASP A 96 -17.21 -14.96 2.76
C ASP A 96 -17.60 -15.82 1.54
N CYS A 97 -17.16 -15.41 0.35
CA CYS A 97 -17.43 -16.16 -0.89
C CYS A 97 -16.79 -17.55 -0.89
N VAL A 98 -15.56 -17.69 -0.40
CA VAL A 98 -14.88 -19.00 -0.30
C VAL A 98 -15.61 -19.90 0.70
N THR A 99 -15.96 -19.36 1.86
CA THR A 99 -16.72 -20.08 2.89
C THR A 99 -18.09 -20.55 2.36
N GLU A 100 -18.79 -19.68 1.62
CA GLU A 100 -20.07 -20.00 1.00
C GLU A 100 -19.93 -21.11 -0.06
N LEU A 101 -18.91 -21.07 -0.93
CA LEU A 101 -18.67 -22.12 -1.92
C LEU A 101 -18.41 -23.48 -1.25
N ARG A 102 -17.67 -23.50 -0.14
CA ARG A 102 -17.43 -24.72 0.66
C ARG A 102 -18.74 -25.22 1.29
N HIS A 103 -19.57 -24.34 1.82
CA HIS A 103 -20.89 -24.69 2.34
C HIS A 103 -21.82 -25.27 1.27
N GLN A 104 -21.88 -24.63 0.09
CA GLN A 104 -22.68 -25.13 -1.04
C GLN A 104 -22.22 -26.51 -1.51
N THR A 105 -20.91 -26.78 -1.47
CA THR A 105 -20.35 -28.10 -1.76
C THR A 105 -20.90 -29.15 -0.79
N ALA A 106 -20.83 -28.87 0.51
CA ALA A 106 -21.35 -29.78 1.53
C ALA A 106 -22.86 -30.00 1.37
N GLN A 107 -23.62 -28.94 1.12
CA GLN A 107 -25.06 -29.01 0.93
C GLN A 107 -25.42 -29.87 -0.29
N LEU A 108 -24.70 -29.71 -1.42
CA LEU A 108 -24.93 -30.52 -2.60
C LEU A 108 -24.69 -32.01 -2.31
N CYS A 109 -23.62 -32.35 -1.60
CA CYS A 109 -23.34 -33.72 -1.20
C CYS A 109 -24.48 -34.29 -0.32
N ASP A 110 -25.02 -33.52 0.62
CA ASP A 110 -26.18 -33.93 1.42
C ASP A 110 -27.43 -34.17 0.57
N GLU A 111 -27.75 -33.25 -0.35
CA GLU A 111 -28.89 -33.40 -1.27
C GLU A 111 -28.76 -34.67 -2.12
N MET A 112 -27.54 -34.99 -2.58
CA MET A 112 -27.28 -36.19 -3.37
C MET A 112 -27.40 -37.47 -2.53
N LEU A 113 -26.83 -37.48 -1.32
CA LEU A 113 -26.94 -38.59 -0.37
C LEU A 113 -28.39 -38.83 0.05
N ALA A 114 -29.21 -37.78 0.14
CA ALA A 114 -30.64 -37.88 0.38
C ALA A 114 -31.37 -38.44 -0.84
N ALA A 115 -31.07 -37.96 -2.04
CA ALA A 115 -31.67 -38.43 -3.29
C ALA A 115 -31.39 -39.92 -3.55
N MET A 116 -30.20 -40.41 -3.17
CA MET A 116 -29.85 -41.84 -3.26
C MET A 116 -30.65 -42.71 -2.27
N ARG A 117 -31.11 -42.16 -1.14
CA ARG A 117 -31.87 -42.87 -0.10
C ARG A 117 -33.39 -42.81 -0.30
N SER A 118 -33.90 -41.75 -0.93
CA SER A 118 -35.34 -41.47 -1.04
C SER A 118 -35.96 -41.72 -2.42
N GLY A 119 -35.17 -42.10 -3.43
CA GLY A 119 -35.63 -42.27 -4.80
C GLY A 119 -36.73 -43.33 -4.96
N LYS A 120 -37.73 -43.04 -5.81
CA LYS A 120 -38.80 -43.98 -6.23
C LYS A 120 -38.28 -45.23 -6.96
N THR A 121 -37.02 -45.21 -7.37
CA THR A 121 -36.27 -46.32 -7.97
C THR A 121 -35.07 -46.54 -7.07
N GLU A 122 -34.85 -47.79 -6.64
CA GLU A 122 -33.71 -48.13 -5.80
C GLU A 122 -32.38 -47.74 -6.49
N GLY A 123 -31.61 -46.87 -5.84
CA GLY A 123 -30.21 -46.60 -6.19
C GLY A 123 -29.91 -45.26 -6.86
N VAL A 124 -28.75 -45.21 -7.52
CA VAL A 124 -28.14 -43.98 -8.05
C VAL A 124 -28.85 -43.51 -9.34
N HIS A 125 -29.09 -42.20 -9.45
CA HIS A 125 -29.70 -41.58 -10.62
C HIS A 125 -28.67 -40.80 -11.46
N GLN A 126 -28.74 -40.92 -12.80
CA GLN A 126 -27.82 -40.23 -13.71
C GLN A 126 -27.94 -38.70 -13.60
N LYS A 127 -29.17 -38.19 -13.39
CA LYS A 127 -29.40 -36.75 -13.17
C LYS A 127 -28.62 -36.23 -11.96
N THR A 128 -28.52 -37.03 -10.89
CA THR A 128 -27.79 -36.68 -9.67
C THR A 128 -26.29 -36.63 -9.94
N LEU A 129 -25.73 -37.63 -10.64
CA LEU A 129 -24.32 -37.63 -11.07
C LEU A 129 -23.99 -36.43 -11.97
N ASN A 130 -24.84 -36.16 -12.97
CA ASN A 130 -24.64 -35.03 -13.89
C ASN A 130 -24.71 -33.68 -13.16
N ARG A 131 -25.56 -33.54 -12.13
CA ARG A 131 -25.62 -32.34 -11.29
C ARG A 131 -24.31 -32.12 -10.53
N LEU A 132 -23.67 -33.18 -10.03
CA LEU A 132 -22.37 -33.07 -9.36
C LEU A 132 -21.25 -32.70 -10.33
N VAL A 133 -21.21 -33.34 -11.51
CA VAL A 133 -20.22 -32.99 -12.54
C VAL A 133 -20.33 -31.50 -12.89
N LYS A 134 -21.56 -31.03 -13.16
CA LYS A 134 -21.80 -29.62 -13.45
C LYS A 134 -21.36 -28.71 -12.31
N PHE A 135 -21.67 -29.06 -11.07
CA PHE A 135 -21.25 -28.28 -9.90
C PHE A 135 -19.72 -28.19 -9.78
N ILE A 136 -19.00 -29.29 -10.02
CA ILE A 136 -17.52 -29.29 -10.00
C ILE A 136 -16.97 -28.35 -11.07
N ASP A 137 -17.56 -28.35 -12.27
CA ASP A 137 -17.19 -27.42 -13.34
C ASP A 137 -17.49 -25.96 -12.97
N ASP A 138 -18.68 -25.70 -12.40
CA ASP A 138 -19.09 -24.37 -11.93
C ASP A 138 -18.15 -23.89 -10.80
N PHE A 139 -17.82 -24.74 -9.83
CA PHE A 139 -16.87 -24.44 -8.75
C PHE A 139 -15.51 -24.02 -9.32
N ARG A 140 -14.96 -24.77 -10.27
CA ARG A 140 -13.67 -24.45 -10.89
C ARG A 140 -13.70 -23.09 -11.59
N SER A 141 -14.81 -22.75 -12.25
CA SER A 141 -14.98 -21.43 -12.88
C SER A 141 -15.06 -20.29 -11.86
N LEU A 142 -15.57 -20.58 -10.66
CA LEU A 142 -15.75 -19.64 -9.56
C LEU A 142 -14.57 -19.63 -8.57
N ASN A 143 -13.58 -20.50 -8.72
CA ASN A 143 -12.43 -20.62 -7.81
C ASN A 143 -11.39 -19.49 -8.00
N PHE A 144 -11.84 -18.24 -8.00
CA PHE A 144 -10.98 -17.07 -8.23
C PHE A 144 -9.99 -16.82 -7.08
N ALA A 145 -10.32 -17.26 -5.87
CA ALA A 145 -9.43 -17.19 -4.70
C ALA A 145 -8.33 -18.26 -4.72
N GLY A 146 -8.43 -19.26 -5.60
CA GLY A 146 -7.47 -20.35 -5.73
C GLY A 146 -7.49 -21.30 -4.54
N ASP A 147 -8.68 -21.71 -4.08
CA ASP A 147 -8.85 -22.75 -3.07
C ASP A 147 -8.42 -24.12 -3.63
N THR A 148 -7.10 -24.35 -3.59
CA THR A 148 -6.49 -25.58 -4.12
C THR A 148 -6.83 -26.82 -3.31
N GLU A 149 -7.23 -26.66 -2.04
CA GLU A 149 -7.53 -27.80 -1.18
C GLU A 149 -8.91 -28.36 -1.57
N MET A 150 -9.92 -27.49 -1.61
CA MET A 150 -11.26 -27.88 -2.06
C MET A 150 -11.25 -28.38 -3.51
N GLU A 151 -10.50 -27.72 -4.41
CA GLU A 151 -10.35 -28.16 -5.80
C GLU A 151 -9.77 -29.57 -5.91
N ARG A 152 -8.73 -29.90 -5.12
CA ARG A 152 -8.15 -31.25 -5.08
C ARG A 152 -9.15 -32.31 -4.63
N GLN A 153 -9.98 -32.01 -3.63
CA GLN A 153 -11.01 -32.96 -3.17
C GLN A 153 -12.10 -33.19 -4.24
N LEU A 154 -12.53 -32.13 -4.92
CA LEU A 154 -13.51 -32.24 -6.01
C LEU A 154 -12.95 -33.02 -7.21
N ASP A 155 -11.70 -32.79 -7.58
CA ASP A 155 -11.03 -33.50 -8.68
C ASP A 155 -10.86 -34.99 -8.38
N ARG A 156 -10.57 -35.33 -7.12
CA ARG A 156 -10.53 -36.71 -6.65
C ARG A 156 -11.89 -37.38 -6.82
N VAL A 157 -12.95 -36.76 -6.32
CA VAL A 157 -14.33 -37.29 -6.44
C VAL A 157 -14.74 -37.44 -7.90
N ARG A 158 -14.40 -36.47 -8.76
CA ARG A 158 -14.67 -36.56 -10.19
C ARG A 158 -14.01 -37.78 -10.83
N THR A 159 -12.74 -37.99 -10.53
CA THR A 159 -11.93 -39.05 -11.15
C THR A 159 -12.31 -40.43 -10.61
N GLU A 160 -12.50 -40.55 -9.29
CA GLU A 160 -12.76 -41.83 -8.63
C GLU A 160 -14.23 -42.27 -8.73
N LEU A 161 -15.18 -41.33 -8.69
CA LEU A 161 -16.61 -41.62 -8.46
C LEU A 161 -17.55 -41.17 -9.59
N LEU A 162 -17.10 -40.35 -10.56
CA LEU A 162 -17.96 -39.86 -11.65
C LEU A 162 -17.58 -40.39 -13.04
N GLY A 163 -16.65 -41.34 -13.10
CA GLY A 163 -16.28 -42.03 -14.34
C GLY A 163 -17.23 -43.16 -14.76
N ARG A 164 -18.23 -43.52 -13.93
CA ARG A 164 -19.16 -44.63 -14.17
C ARG A 164 -20.58 -44.13 -14.38
N SER A 165 -21.40 -44.90 -15.10
CA SER A 165 -22.80 -44.56 -15.29
C SER A 165 -23.64 -44.92 -14.05
N ALA A 166 -24.81 -44.31 -13.92
CA ALA A 166 -25.75 -44.64 -12.85
C ALA A 166 -26.21 -46.10 -12.89
N GLU A 167 -26.22 -46.73 -14.06
CA GLU A 167 -26.57 -48.15 -14.21
C GLU A 167 -25.50 -49.07 -13.61
N ASP A 168 -24.21 -48.76 -13.86
CA ASP A 168 -23.08 -49.49 -13.27
C ASP A 168 -23.13 -49.44 -11.73
N TYR A 169 -23.51 -48.29 -11.18
CA TYR A 169 -23.70 -48.14 -9.74
C TYR A 169 -24.86 -49.00 -9.21
N ARG A 170 -26.00 -49.04 -9.90
CA ARG A 170 -27.15 -49.87 -9.50
C ARG A 170 -26.84 -51.36 -9.58
N GLN A 171 -26.03 -51.79 -10.54
CA GLN A 171 -25.64 -53.20 -10.70
C GLN A 171 -24.54 -53.65 -9.71
N SER A 172 -23.90 -52.70 -9.01
CA SER A 172 -22.81 -52.97 -8.09
C SER A 172 -23.05 -52.35 -6.70
N PRO A 173 -23.50 -53.14 -5.71
CA PRO A 173 -23.70 -52.65 -4.34
C PRO A 173 -22.43 -52.11 -3.69
N THR A 174 -21.25 -52.62 -4.08
CA THR A 174 -19.95 -52.13 -3.62
C THR A 174 -19.66 -50.75 -4.22
N ALA A 175 -19.90 -50.53 -5.51
CA ALA A 175 -19.72 -49.22 -6.14
C ALA A 175 -20.65 -48.17 -5.52
N THR A 176 -21.90 -48.54 -5.23
CA THR A 176 -22.86 -47.63 -4.56
C THR A 176 -22.38 -47.24 -3.16
N ARG A 177 -21.84 -48.18 -2.38
CA ARG A 177 -21.23 -47.87 -1.07
C ARG A 177 -20.03 -46.93 -1.22
N SER A 178 -19.10 -47.22 -2.14
CA SER A 178 -17.94 -46.34 -2.38
C SER A 178 -18.35 -44.92 -2.79
N LEU A 179 -19.41 -44.76 -3.59
CA LEU A 179 -19.96 -43.45 -3.93
C LEU A 179 -20.53 -42.75 -2.69
N GLN A 180 -21.30 -43.47 -1.87
CA GLN A 180 -21.89 -42.92 -0.65
C GLN A 180 -20.80 -42.49 0.35
N ASP A 181 -19.78 -43.32 0.54
CA ASP A 181 -18.65 -43.04 1.45
C ASP A 181 -17.85 -41.83 0.95
N GLY A 182 -17.54 -41.78 -0.35
CA GLY A 182 -16.82 -40.65 -0.94
C GLY A 182 -17.58 -39.33 -0.89
N LEU A 183 -18.90 -39.34 -1.13
CA LEU A 183 -19.74 -38.15 -0.96
C LEU A 183 -19.85 -37.71 0.51
N THR A 184 -19.88 -38.66 1.43
CA THR A 184 -19.87 -38.39 2.88
C THR A 184 -18.55 -37.73 3.29
N GLN A 185 -17.42 -38.28 2.83
CA GLN A 185 -16.10 -37.72 3.09
C GLN A 185 -15.96 -36.31 2.50
N LEU A 186 -16.35 -36.10 1.24
CA LEU A 186 -16.28 -34.79 0.59
C LEU A 186 -17.12 -33.75 1.35
N ARG A 187 -18.33 -34.12 1.78
CA ARG A 187 -19.18 -33.25 2.60
C ARG A 187 -18.50 -32.87 3.90
N ASP A 188 -17.98 -33.85 4.64
CA ASP A 188 -17.42 -33.62 5.96
C ASP A 188 -16.17 -32.74 5.87
N GLN A 189 -15.32 -32.97 4.87
CA GLN A 189 -14.18 -32.12 4.56
C GLN A 189 -14.61 -30.71 4.14
N ALA A 190 -15.62 -30.57 3.27
CA ALA A 190 -16.12 -29.27 2.86
C ALA A 190 -16.69 -28.47 4.04
N ARG A 191 -17.36 -29.12 4.99
CA ARG A 191 -17.82 -28.49 6.24
C ARG A 191 -16.65 -28.10 7.14
N GLU A 192 -15.67 -28.98 7.30
CA GLU A 192 -14.48 -28.68 8.09
C GLU A 192 -13.74 -27.46 7.52
N LEU A 193 -13.48 -27.46 6.21
CA LEU A 193 -12.87 -26.35 5.50
C LEU A 193 -13.72 -25.07 5.57
N ALA A 194 -15.05 -25.17 5.54
CA ALA A 194 -15.93 -24.00 5.70
C ALA A 194 -15.84 -23.38 7.10
N THR A 195 -15.55 -24.19 8.13
CA THR A 195 -15.33 -23.69 9.49
C THR A 195 -13.91 -23.17 9.73
N GLN A 196 -12.96 -23.51 8.86
CA GLN A 196 -11.59 -23.02 8.92
C GLN A 196 -11.50 -21.60 8.34
N ASP A 197 -10.61 -20.80 8.92
CA ASP A 197 -10.40 -19.41 8.52
C ASP A 197 -9.85 -19.32 7.09
N ALA A 198 -10.56 -18.63 6.19
CA ALA A 198 -10.15 -18.42 4.80
C ALA A 198 -9.07 -17.34 4.63
N ARG A 199 -8.57 -16.74 5.73
CA ARG A 199 -7.52 -15.69 5.72
C ARG A 199 -6.32 -16.02 4.84
N GLU A 200 -5.80 -17.24 4.87
CA GLU A 200 -4.63 -17.61 4.06
C GLU A 200 -4.91 -17.51 2.54
N LEU A 201 -6.13 -17.84 2.11
CA LEU A 201 -6.54 -17.72 0.71
C LEU A 201 -6.71 -16.25 0.31
N VAL A 202 -7.30 -15.46 1.20
CA VAL A 202 -7.50 -14.01 1.02
C VAL A 202 -6.16 -13.27 0.93
N GLU A 203 -5.20 -13.58 1.82
CA GLU A 203 -3.86 -12.99 1.79
C GLU A 203 -3.13 -13.29 0.47
N ARG A 204 -3.18 -14.54 0.02
CA ARG A 204 -2.63 -14.94 -1.28
C ARG A 204 -3.28 -14.18 -2.43
N PHE A 205 -4.60 -14.04 -2.44
CA PHE A 205 -5.32 -13.25 -3.44
C PHE A 205 -4.86 -11.79 -3.46
N GLY A 206 -4.73 -11.16 -2.27
CA GLY A 206 -4.23 -9.79 -2.12
C GLY A 206 -2.80 -9.61 -2.65
N GLN A 207 -1.92 -10.59 -2.46
CA GLN A 207 -0.56 -10.54 -3.01
C GLN A 207 -0.53 -10.60 -4.55
N VAL A 208 -1.39 -11.40 -5.17
CA VAL A 208 -1.49 -11.49 -6.64
C VAL A 208 -1.98 -10.17 -7.24
N GLY A 209 -2.96 -9.53 -6.60
CA GLY A 209 -3.45 -8.21 -7.00
C GLY A 209 -2.35 -7.13 -6.97
N ARG A 210 -1.54 -7.10 -5.90
CA ARG A 210 -0.42 -6.15 -5.76
C ARG A 210 0.64 -6.32 -6.85
N ARG A 211 1.01 -7.56 -7.19
CA ARG A 211 2.02 -7.83 -8.22
C ARG A 211 1.56 -7.38 -9.62
N LYS A 212 0.29 -7.61 -9.98
CA LYS A 212 -0.24 -7.18 -11.28
C LYS A 212 -0.31 -5.66 -11.42
N LEU A 213 -0.67 -4.94 -10.35
CA LEU A 213 -0.73 -3.48 -10.38
C LEU A 213 0.67 -2.84 -10.47
N GLN A 214 1.68 -3.42 -9.82
CA GLN A 214 3.07 -2.96 -9.92
C GLN A 214 3.70 -3.19 -11.30
N MET A 215 3.20 -4.13 -12.10
CA MET A 215 3.67 -4.35 -13.47
C MET A 215 2.95 -3.49 -14.51
N ALA A 216 1.86 -2.80 -14.13
CA ALA A 216 1.02 -2.02 -15.03
C ALA A 216 1.17 -0.49 -14.86
N GLY A 217 1.97 -0.04 -13.90
CA GLY A 217 2.35 1.37 -13.70
C GLY A 217 3.80 1.61 -14.07
#